data_AF-A0A7C3E5C3-F1
#
_entry.id   AF-A0A7C3E5C3-F1
#
_cell.length_a   1.000
_cell.length_b   1.000
_cell.length_c   1.000
_cell.angle_alpha   90.00
_cell.angle_beta   90.00
_cell.angle_gamma   90.00
#
_symmetry.space_group_name_H-M   'P 1'
#
loop_
_entity.id
_entity.type
_entity.pdbx_description
1 polymer ?
#
loop_
_entity_poly.entity_id
_entity_poly.type
_entity_poly.pdbx_seq_one_letter_code
_entity_poly.pdbx_strand_id
1 'polypeptide(L)'
;MKAIIVAVVFFLCSAAYADESHVEKSFNDFCKEWMSILKKNKPNSKFCREEKGCYIAEYSFLSDEHMTTVKKTANKKTPYIGILKYREKVFKNQAATRERALAGPFTAASERNVTELFVFQNGKWQW
;
A
#
# COMPACT_ATOMS: atom_id res chain seq x y z
N MET A 1 42.39 21.41 43.49
CA MET A 1 41.75 20.59 42.45
C MET A 1 40.70 19.68 43.09
N LYS A 2 39.42 19.94 42.83
CA LYS A 2 38.32 19.00 43.11
C LYS A 2 37.35 19.12 41.93
N ALA A 3 37.31 18.11 41.08
CA ALA A 3 36.39 18.05 39.95
C ALA A 3 35.04 17.53 40.46
N ILE A 4 33.99 18.32 40.29
CA ILE A 4 32.61 17.91 40.51
C ILE A 4 32.11 17.40 39.15
N ILE A 5 31.97 16.08 39.02
CA ILE A 5 31.32 15.46 37.86
C ILE A 5 29.81 15.60 38.08
N VAL A 6 29.19 16.54 37.37
CA VAL A 6 27.74 16.62 37.25
C VAL A 6 27.31 15.57 36.23
N ALA A 7 26.79 14.44 36.72
CA ALA A 7 26.14 13.46 35.89
C ALA A 7 24.77 14.02 35.45
N VAL A 8 24.71 14.57 34.23
CA VAL A 8 23.44 14.85 33.56
C VAL A 8 22.88 13.52 33.07
N VAL A 9 22.07 12.89 33.90
CA VAL A 9 21.28 11.72 33.50
C VAL A 9 20.16 12.22 32.59
N PHE A 10 20.37 12.14 31.27
CA PHE A 10 19.32 12.24 30.28
C PHE A 10 18.35 11.07 30.45
N PHE A 11 17.33 11.25 31.30
CA PHE A 11 16.20 10.33 31.40
C PHE A 11 14.96 11.03 30.84
N LEU A 12 14.91 11.19 29.52
CA LEU A 12 13.70 11.61 28.84
C LEU A 12 13.45 10.75 27.62
N CYS A 13 12.20 10.26 27.55
CA CYS A 13 11.51 9.71 26.39
C CYS A 13 11.46 8.17 26.25
N SER A 14 10.85 7.46 27.20
CA SER A 14 10.33 6.09 26.95
C SER A 14 8.83 6.05 26.64
N ALA A 15 8.05 7.07 27.01
CA ALA A 15 6.60 7.07 26.83
C ALA A 15 6.13 7.37 25.39
N ALA A 16 6.87 8.19 24.62
CA ALA A 16 6.48 8.53 23.25
C ALA A 16 6.76 7.41 22.23
N TYR A 17 7.79 6.59 22.48
CA TYR A 17 8.12 5.44 21.60
C TYR A 17 7.10 4.31 21.69
N ALA A 18 6.49 4.11 22.87
CA ALA A 18 5.44 3.11 23.05
C ALA A 18 4.14 3.47 22.29
N ASP A 19 3.87 4.77 22.09
CA ASP A 19 2.73 5.26 21.31
C ASP A 19 2.98 5.15 19.79
N GLU A 20 4.16 5.56 19.32
CA GLU A 20 4.50 5.50 17.89
C GLU A 20 4.53 4.06 17.34
N SER A 21 5.18 3.14 18.07
CA SER A 21 5.23 1.73 17.65
C SER A 21 3.85 1.08 17.60
N HIS A 22 2.94 1.47 18.49
CA HIS A 22 1.55 1.02 18.45
C HIS A 22 0.81 1.57 17.22
N VAL A 23 0.96 2.86 16.91
CA VAL A 23 0.34 3.49 15.74
C VAL A 23 0.87 2.86 14.45
N GLU A 24 2.17 2.64 14.31
CA GLU A 24 2.76 1.95 13.16
C GLU A 24 2.23 0.53 12.99
N LYS A 25 2.17 -0.25 14.08
CA LYS A 25 1.59 -1.59 14.04
C LYS A 25 0.12 -1.55 13.60
N SER A 26 -0.67 -0.62 14.17
CA SER A 26 -2.08 -0.47 13.80
C SER A 26 -2.26 -0.11 12.32
N PHE A 27 -1.34 0.68 11.77
CA PHE A 27 -1.34 1.03 10.35
C PHE A 27 -1.01 -0.16 9.46
N ASN A 28 -0.02 -0.96 9.85
CA ASN A 28 0.33 -2.19 9.14
C ASN A 28 -0.83 -3.18 9.11
N ASP A 29 -1.53 -3.36 10.23
CA ASP A 29 -2.69 -4.25 10.30
C ASP A 29 -3.86 -3.71 9.44
N PHE A 30 -4.11 -2.40 9.48
CA PHE A 30 -5.06 -1.74 8.58
C PHE A 30 -4.70 -1.93 7.10
N CYS A 31 -3.42 -1.75 6.72
CA CYS A 31 -2.98 -1.92 5.33
C CYS A 31 -3.14 -3.36 4.83
N LYS A 32 -2.94 -4.37 5.67
CA LYS A 32 -3.18 -5.78 5.29
C LYS A 32 -4.66 -6.02 4.97
N GLU A 33 -5.55 -5.49 5.81
CA GLU A 33 -6.99 -5.57 5.57
C GLU A 33 -7.38 -4.82 4.29
N TRP A 34 -6.85 -3.62 4.11
CA TRP A 34 -7.07 -2.82 2.91
C TRP A 34 -6.62 -3.53 1.63
N MET A 35 -5.40 -4.09 1.62
CA MET A 35 -4.89 -4.87 0.48
C MET A 35 -5.75 -6.11 0.21
N SER A 36 -6.29 -6.75 1.26
CA SER A 36 -7.23 -7.87 1.12
C SER A 36 -8.54 -7.42 0.43
N ILE A 37 -9.09 -6.27 0.84
CA ILE A 37 -10.26 -5.66 0.20
C ILE A 37 -9.98 -5.34 -1.28
N LEU A 38 -8.84 -4.72 -1.58
CA LEU A 38 -8.44 -4.40 -2.95
C LEU A 38 -8.33 -5.66 -3.82
N LYS A 39 -7.68 -6.73 -3.33
CA LYS A 39 -7.56 -8.00 -4.04
C LYS A 39 -8.91 -8.69 -4.25
N LYS A 40 -9.82 -8.59 -3.28
CA LYS A 40 -11.18 -9.15 -3.39
C LYS A 40 -12.02 -8.38 -4.41
N ASN A 41 -11.95 -7.05 -4.40
CA ASN A 41 -12.78 -6.18 -5.22
C ASN A 41 -12.23 -5.94 -6.63
N LYS A 42 -10.93 -6.18 -6.84
CA LYS A 42 -10.32 -6.32 -8.17
C LYS A 42 -9.99 -7.79 -8.41
N PRO A 43 -10.99 -8.63 -8.72
CA PRO A 43 -10.68 -9.99 -9.13
C PRO A 43 -9.71 -9.91 -10.33
N ASN A 44 -8.80 -10.88 -10.44
CA ASN A 44 -7.99 -11.12 -11.64
C ASN A 44 -8.88 -11.53 -12.85
N SER A 45 -10.11 -11.01 -12.93
CA SER A 45 -11.06 -11.28 -14.00
C SER A 45 -10.48 -10.73 -15.28
N LYS A 46 -10.19 -11.66 -16.19
CA LYS A 46 -9.77 -11.32 -17.54
C LYS A 46 -10.92 -10.60 -18.23
N PHE A 47 -10.71 -9.35 -18.57
CA PHE A 47 -11.55 -8.61 -19.49
C PHE A 47 -11.04 -8.84 -20.91
N CYS A 48 -11.92 -8.92 -21.91
CA CYS A 48 -11.51 -9.06 -23.31
C CYS A 48 -12.33 -8.10 -24.18
N ARG A 49 -11.63 -7.30 -24.98
CA ARG A 49 -12.21 -6.34 -25.91
C ARG A 49 -11.71 -6.60 -27.33
N GLU A 50 -12.50 -6.21 -28.32
CA GLU A 50 -12.07 -6.18 -29.71
C GLU A 50 -11.44 -4.82 -30.03
N GLU A 51 -10.30 -4.81 -30.70
CA GLU A 51 -9.56 -3.62 -31.09
C GLU A 51 -8.91 -3.87 -32.46
N LYS A 52 -9.26 -3.07 -33.48
CA LYS A 52 -8.68 -3.14 -34.84
C LYS A 52 -8.68 -4.55 -35.47
N GLY A 53 -9.77 -5.30 -35.32
CA GLY A 53 -9.93 -6.64 -35.90
C GLY A 53 -9.18 -7.75 -35.17
N CYS A 54 -8.71 -7.49 -33.94
CA CYS A 54 -8.17 -8.51 -33.04
C CYS A 54 -8.78 -8.40 -31.65
N TYR A 55 -8.60 -9.43 -30.83
CA TYR A 55 -9.08 -9.48 -29.46
C TYR A 55 -7.92 -9.28 -28.50
N ILE A 56 -8.09 -8.39 -27.53
CA ILE A 56 -7.13 -8.12 -26.47
C ILE A 56 -7.76 -8.52 -25.14
N ALA A 57 -7.23 -9.58 -24.54
CA ALA A 57 -7.54 -9.95 -23.17
C ALA A 57 -6.57 -9.27 -22.21
N GLU A 58 -7.07 -8.81 -21.07
CA GLU A 58 -6.33 -8.05 -20.08
C GLU A 58 -6.77 -8.44 -18.67
N TYR A 59 -5.83 -8.52 -17.74
CA TYR A 59 -6.13 -8.53 -16.32
C TYR A 59 -5.10 -7.70 -15.55
N SER A 60 -5.51 -7.19 -14.39
CA SER A 60 -4.62 -6.51 -13.46
C SER A 60 -4.28 -7.43 -12.30
N PHE A 61 -3.06 -7.34 -11.82
CA PHE A 61 -2.53 -8.08 -10.69
C PHE A 61 -1.93 -7.10 -9.68
N LEU A 62 -2.35 -7.18 -8.43
CA LEU A 62 -1.74 -6.44 -7.33
C LEU A 62 -0.57 -7.23 -6.76
N SER A 63 0.61 -6.63 -6.73
CA SER A 63 1.79 -7.25 -6.11
C SER A 63 1.58 -7.51 -4.62
N ASP A 64 2.16 -8.59 -4.11
CA ASP A 64 2.21 -8.87 -2.68
C ASP A 64 3.18 -7.92 -1.95
N GLU A 65 4.16 -7.38 -2.67
CA GLU A 65 5.08 -6.38 -2.14
C GLU A 65 4.39 -5.04 -1.97
N HIS A 66 4.47 -4.51 -0.75
CA HIS A 66 4.02 -3.18 -0.40
C HIS A 66 4.91 -2.59 0.68
N MET A 67 4.94 -1.28 0.75
CA MET A 67 5.66 -0.51 1.77
C MET A 67 4.69 0.39 2.50
N THR A 68 4.82 0.42 3.82
CA THR A 68 4.04 1.28 4.70
C THR A 68 4.95 2.32 5.36
N THR A 69 4.41 3.50 5.61
CA THR A 69 5.11 4.56 6.35
C THR A 69 4.09 5.35 7.14
N VAL A 70 4.39 5.68 8.40
CA VAL A 70 3.59 6.60 9.21
C VAL A 70 4.36 7.90 9.38
N LYS A 71 3.67 9.04 9.26
CA LYS A 71 4.21 10.37 9.52
C LYS A 71 3.37 11.09 10.56
N LYS A 72 4.02 11.67 11.57
CA LYS A 72 3.38 12.60 12.50
C LYS A 72 3.02 13.91 11.81
N THR A 73 1.94 14.53 12.26
CA THR A 73 1.57 15.88 11.86
C THR A 73 1.46 16.80 13.07
N ALA A 74 1.50 18.12 12.84
CA ALA A 74 1.21 19.10 13.87
C ALA A 74 -0.29 19.25 14.18
N ASN A 75 -1.17 18.63 13.39
CA ASN A 75 -2.61 18.74 13.56
C ASN A 75 -3.12 17.71 14.56
N LYS A 76 -3.62 18.18 15.70
CA LYS A 76 -4.20 17.32 16.76
C LYS A 76 -5.41 16.49 16.30
N LYS A 77 -6.15 16.93 15.28
CA LYS A 77 -7.29 16.16 14.72
C LYS A 77 -6.83 15.01 13.83
N THR A 78 -5.68 15.15 13.18
CA THR A 78 -5.06 14.16 12.29
C THR A 78 -3.61 13.92 12.69
N PRO A 79 -3.33 13.43 13.90
CA PRO A 79 -1.98 13.38 14.43
C PRO A 79 -1.02 12.54 13.58
N TYR A 80 -1.55 11.63 12.76
CA TYR A 80 -0.77 10.77 11.88
C TYR A 80 -1.33 10.69 10.46
N ILE A 81 -0.43 10.57 9.48
CA ILE A 81 -0.70 10.19 8.08
C ILE A 81 -0.01 8.86 7.81
N GLY A 82 -0.78 7.88 7.37
CA GLY A 82 -0.30 6.60 6.87
C GLY A 82 -0.13 6.67 5.36
N ILE A 83 0.94 6.08 4.85
CA ILE A 83 1.26 6.02 3.43
C ILE A 83 1.46 4.56 3.08
N LEU A 84 0.63 4.05 2.16
CA LEU A 84 0.79 2.73 1.57
C LEU A 84 1.28 2.89 0.13
N LYS A 85 2.34 2.18 -0.23
CA LYS A 85 2.82 2.08 -1.60
C LYS A 85 2.80 0.63 -2.06
N TYR A 86 2.21 0.37 -3.21
CA TYR A 86 2.17 -0.96 -3.81
C TYR A 86 2.23 -0.87 -5.34
N ARG A 87 2.41 -2.02 -5.99
CA ARG A 87 2.49 -2.11 -7.46
C ARG A 87 1.27 -2.83 -8.02
N GLU A 88 0.71 -2.27 -9.09
CA GLU A 88 -0.31 -2.88 -9.93
C GLU A 88 0.31 -3.18 -11.30
N LYS A 89 0.26 -4.44 -11.72
CA LYS A 89 0.77 -4.91 -13.01
C LYS A 89 -0.38 -5.28 -13.92
N VAL A 90 -0.34 -4.83 -15.16
CA VAL A 90 -1.32 -5.18 -16.19
C VAL A 90 -0.69 -6.20 -17.13
N PHE A 91 -1.41 -7.28 -17.38
CA PHE A 91 -1.01 -8.33 -18.29
C PHE A 91 -1.97 -8.40 -19.46
N LYS A 92 -1.46 -8.57 -20.67
CA LYS A 92 -2.25 -8.62 -21.90
C LYS A 92 -1.90 -9.82 -22.76
N ASN A 93 -2.89 -10.29 -23.52
CA ASN A 93 -2.69 -11.19 -24.64
C ASN A 93 -3.55 -10.72 -25.82
N GLN A 94 -3.00 -10.79 -27.03
CA GLN A 94 -3.67 -10.37 -28.25
C GLN A 94 -3.76 -11.55 -29.21
N ALA A 95 -4.95 -11.81 -29.74
CA ALA A 95 -5.18 -12.90 -30.69
C ALA A 95 -6.30 -12.59 -31.70
N ALA A 96 -6.40 -13.41 -32.75
CA ALA A 96 -7.44 -13.27 -33.77
C ALA A 96 -8.84 -13.66 -33.27
N THR A 97 -8.95 -14.43 -32.18
CA THR A 97 -10.26 -14.80 -31.59
C THR A 97 -10.28 -14.52 -30.09
N ARG A 98 -11.48 -14.33 -29.56
CA ARG A 98 -11.71 -14.06 -28.14
C ARG A 98 -11.19 -15.17 -27.24
N GLU A 99 -11.41 -16.43 -27.64
CA GLU A 99 -11.01 -17.62 -26.91
C GLU A 99 -9.49 -17.70 -26.79
N ARG A 100 -8.78 -17.47 -27.90
CA ARG A 100 -7.30 -17.47 -27.90
C ARG A 100 -6.73 -16.32 -27.08
N ALA A 101 -7.34 -15.13 -27.15
CA ALA A 101 -6.91 -13.99 -26.33
C ALA A 101 -7.03 -14.33 -24.83
N LEU A 102 -8.16 -14.92 -24.41
CA LEU A 102 -8.39 -15.31 -23.01
C LEU A 102 -7.52 -16.48 -22.53
N ALA A 103 -7.10 -17.37 -23.43
CA ALA A 103 -6.27 -18.54 -23.13
C ALA A 103 -4.83 -18.17 -22.71
N GLY A 104 -4.28 -17.09 -23.25
CA GLY A 104 -2.87 -16.71 -23.08
C GLY A 104 -1.98 -17.23 -24.22
N PRO A 105 -0.64 -17.14 -24.09
CA PRO A 105 0.10 -16.62 -22.95
C PRO A 105 -0.09 -15.11 -22.77
N PHE A 106 -0.09 -14.64 -21.53
CA PHE A 106 -0.15 -13.21 -21.23
C PHE A 106 1.25 -12.65 -21.00
N THR A 107 1.50 -11.43 -21.45
CA THR A 107 2.74 -10.69 -21.24
C THR A 107 2.50 -9.44 -20.41
N ALA A 108 3.49 -9.01 -19.64
CA ALA A 108 3.42 -7.77 -18.89
C ALA A 108 3.32 -6.59 -19.87
N ALA A 109 2.24 -5.82 -19.77
CA ALA A 109 1.97 -4.69 -20.64
C ALA A 109 2.30 -3.36 -19.97
N SER A 110 2.03 -3.23 -18.67
CA SER A 110 2.40 -2.05 -17.90
C SER A 110 2.48 -2.35 -16.41
N GLU A 111 3.13 -1.46 -15.69
CA GLU A 111 3.20 -1.45 -14.23
C GLU A 111 2.92 -0.02 -13.74
N ARG A 112 2.16 0.11 -12.66
CA ARG A 112 1.91 1.37 -11.97
C ARG A 112 2.25 1.25 -10.50
N ASN A 113 3.05 2.19 -10.00
CA ASN A 113 3.21 2.41 -8.57
C ASN A 113 1.99 3.20 -8.06
N VAL A 114 1.29 2.64 -7.09
CA VAL A 114 0.16 3.29 -6.43
C VAL A 114 0.62 3.79 -5.07
N THR A 115 0.26 5.02 -4.73
CA THR A 115 0.43 5.58 -3.39
C THR A 115 -0.94 5.94 -2.85
N GLU A 116 -1.30 5.38 -1.71
CA GLU A 116 -2.51 5.72 -0.97
C GLU A 116 -2.15 6.41 0.34
N LEU A 117 -2.95 7.42 0.69
CA LEU A 117 -2.78 8.22 1.89
C LEU A 117 -3.96 7.99 2.82
N PHE A 118 -3.68 7.70 4.06
CA PHE A 118 -4.68 7.46 5.10
C PHE A 118 -4.47 8.43 6.24
N VAL A 119 -5.56 8.92 6.82
CA VAL A 119 -5.52 9.82 7.98
C VAL A 119 -5.86 9.04 9.24
N PHE A 120 -5.13 9.29 10.34
CA PHE A 120 -5.52 8.77 11.64
C PHE A 120 -6.38 9.80 12.37
N GLN A 121 -7.65 9.48 12.63
CA GLN A 121 -8.59 10.36 13.32
C GLN A 121 -9.41 9.54 14.32
N ASN A 122 -9.64 10.09 15.51
CA ASN A 122 -10.47 9.46 16.56
C ASN A 122 -10.07 7.99 16.85
N GLY A 123 -8.77 7.70 16.85
CA GLY A 123 -8.24 6.36 17.15
C GLY A 123 -8.33 5.35 15.99
N LYS A 124 -8.66 5.77 14.76
CA LYS A 124 -8.83 4.88 13.61
C LYS A 124 -8.20 5.45 12.33
N TRP A 125 -7.72 4.56 11.46
CA TRP A 125 -7.31 4.90 10.10
C TRP A 125 -8.54 5.10 9.20
N GLN A 126 -8.52 6.14 8.37
CA GLN A 126 -9.56 6.47 7.41
C GLN A 126 -8.96 6.59 6.01
N TRP A 127 -9.72 6.11 5.03
CA TRP A 127 -9.44 6.21 3.59
C TRP A 127 -10.24 7.33 2.95
#